data_AF-A0A933C5S3-F1
#
_entry.id   AF-A0A933C5S3-F1
#
_cell.length_a   1.000
_cell.length_b   1.000
_cell.length_c   1.000
_cell.angle_alpha   90.00
_cell.angle_beta   90.00
_cell.angle_gamma   90.00
#
_symmetry.space_group_name_H-M   'P 1'
#
loop_
_entity.id
_entity.type
_entity.pdbx_description
1 polymer ?
#
loop_
_entity_poly.entity_id
_entity_poly.type
_entity_poly.pdbx_seq_one_letter_code
_entity_poly.pdbx_strand_id
1 'polypeptide(L)'
;MPDAVQKNGRPAGSLTALLDELARRIAVEAVDELWIFPPHRVGSHESTVIVVSAFDGGGERRRVLTAHFTSRRETGGQAQLFDVLTEHGTAPAALIGRVVDGVLRRLGDDLAGAPPRAASIAGDAGRWSALREQLAGDPLPAVGGPSIRLQDPITAD
;
A
#
# COMPACT_ATOMS: atom_id res chain seq x y z
N MET A 1 -27.37 -30.77 -5.24
CA MET A 1 -26.52 -29.60 -4.94
C MET A 1 -26.55 -29.36 -3.44
N PRO A 2 -25.40 -29.06 -2.83
CA PRO A 2 -25.32 -27.80 -2.13
C PRO A 2 -24.14 -26.97 -2.64
N ASP A 3 -24.39 -25.67 -2.75
CA ASP A 3 -23.47 -24.63 -3.18
C ASP A 3 -22.11 -24.73 -2.47
N ALA A 4 -21.06 -24.81 -3.29
CA ALA A 4 -19.72 -24.45 -2.87
C ALA A 4 -19.76 -22.95 -2.51
N VAL A 5 -20.01 -22.66 -1.23
CA VAL A 5 -19.71 -21.36 -0.63
C VAL A 5 -18.21 -21.17 -0.80
N GLN A 6 -17.82 -20.45 -1.86
CA GLN A 6 -16.51 -19.84 -1.97
C GLN A 6 -16.36 -18.91 -0.77
N LYS A 7 -15.77 -19.43 0.31
CA LYS A 7 -15.17 -18.63 1.37
C LYS A 7 -13.95 -17.92 0.78
N ASN A 8 -14.18 -17.00 -0.15
CA ASN A 8 -13.21 -15.97 -0.50
C ASN A 8 -13.25 -14.94 0.63
N GLY A 9 -12.90 -15.37 1.85
CA GLY A 9 -12.56 -14.46 2.92
C GLY A 9 -11.35 -13.70 2.42
N ARG A 10 -11.57 -12.48 1.91
CA ARG A 10 -10.48 -11.59 1.54
C ARG A 10 -9.56 -11.54 2.75
N PRO A 11 -8.27 -11.87 2.62
CA PRO A 11 -7.38 -11.77 3.74
C PRO A 11 -7.39 -10.30 4.15
N ALA A 12 -7.90 -9.99 5.34
CA ALA A 12 -7.61 -8.72 5.96
C ALA A 12 -6.06 -8.56 5.93
N GLY A 13 -5.60 -7.44 5.38
CA GLY A 13 -4.21 -7.25 4.96
C GLY A 13 -3.98 -7.20 3.44
N SER A 14 -4.95 -7.52 2.58
CA SER A 14 -4.79 -7.26 1.14
C SER A 14 -4.71 -5.77 0.83
N LEU A 15 -3.89 -5.37 -0.14
CA LEU A 15 -3.81 -3.98 -0.62
C LEU A 15 -5.19 -3.40 -0.98
N THR A 16 -6.11 -4.23 -1.48
CA THR A 16 -7.50 -3.84 -1.75
C THR A 16 -8.30 -3.49 -0.49
N ALA A 17 -8.09 -4.19 0.63
CA ALA A 17 -8.72 -3.85 1.91
C ALA A 17 -8.15 -2.54 2.48
N LEU A 18 -6.86 -2.27 2.23
CA LEU A 18 -6.23 -1.01 2.62
C LEU A 18 -6.79 0.17 1.82
N LEU A 19 -6.99 0.00 0.52
CA LEU A 19 -7.70 1.01 -0.28
C LEU A 19 -9.12 1.25 0.22
N ASP A 20 -9.85 0.18 0.59
CA ASP A 20 -11.20 0.33 1.15
C ASP A 20 -11.21 1.12 2.46
N GLU A 21 -10.20 0.95 3.31
CA GLU A 21 -10.04 1.77 4.53
C GLU A 21 -9.65 3.21 4.19
N LEU A 22 -8.74 3.43 3.24
CA LEU A 22 -8.34 4.76 2.82
C LEU A 22 -9.53 5.58 2.29
N ALA A 23 -10.39 4.96 1.47
CA ALA A 23 -11.60 5.58 0.93
C ALA A 23 -12.65 5.96 2.00
N ARG A 24 -12.62 5.33 3.18
CA ARG A 24 -13.46 5.72 4.32
C ARG A 24 -12.98 7.00 5.01
N ARG A 25 -11.71 7.35 4.85
CA ARG A 25 -11.07 8.50 5.51
C ARG A 25 -10.91 9.69 4.58
N ILE A 26 -10.59 9.42 3.32
CA ILE A 26 -10.41 10.41 2.28
C ILE A 26 -11.36 10.03 1.15
N ALA A 27 -12.32 10.90 0.88
CA ALA A 27 -13.24 10.74 -0.24
C ALA A 27 -12.44 10.55 -1.55
N VAL A 28 -12.84 9.61 -2.39
CA VAL A 28 -12.10 9.27 -3.62
C VAL A 28 -11.99 10.50 -4.54
N GLU A 29 -13.01 11.35 -4.55
CA GLU A 29 -13.10 12.59 -5.29
C GLU A 29 -12.03 13.61 -4.86
N ALA A 30 -11.54 13.49 -3.62
CA ALA A 30 -10.47 14.31 -3.10
C ALA A 30 -9.07 13.76 -3.42
N VAL A 31 -8.93 12.52 -3.94
CA VAL A 31 -7.64 11.91 -4.23
C VAL A 31 -7.17 12.29 -5.63
N ASP A 32 -6.01 12.94 -5.73
CA ASP A 32 -5.36 13.28 -7.00
C ASP A 32 -4.47 12.12 -7.47
N GLU A 33 -3.49 11.75 -6.64
CA GLU A 33 -2.50 10.71 -6.94
C GLU A 33 -2.15 9.87 -5.71
N LEU A 34 -1.75 8.63 -5.95
CA LEU A 34 -1.28 7.68 -4.95
C LEU A 34 0.11 7.16 -5.31
N TRP A 35 0.93 6.94 -4.29
CA TRP A 35 2.16 6.14 -4.38
C TRP A 35 2.09 5.02 -3.35
N ILE A 36 1.95 3.79 -3.84
CA ILE A 36 1.73 2.59 -3.01
C ILE A 36 3.05 1.85 -2.90
N PHE A 37 3.65 1.84 -1.71
CA PHE A 37 4.84 1.04 -1.45
C PHE A 37 4.48 -0.45 -1.37
N PRO A 38 5.37 -1.34 -1.86
CA PRO A 38 5.21 -2.77 -1.69
C PRO A 38 5.03 -3.15 -0.21
N PRO A 39 4.15 -4.11 0.11
CA PRO A 39 4.02 -4.59 1.49
C PRO A 39 5.31 -5.23 1.98
N HIS A 40 5.72 -4.85 3.18
CA HIS A 40 6.85 -5.42 3.90
C HIS A 40 6.34 -6.39 4.97
N ARG A 41 6.87 -7.61 5.01
CA ARG A 41 6.43 -8.67 5.93
C ARG A 41 7.52 -9.03 6.92
N VAL A 42 7.18 -9.03 8.21
CA VAL A 42 8.05 -9.50 9.29
C VAL A 42 7.24 -10.39 10.23
N GLY A 43 7.58 -11.68 10.28
CA GLY A 43 6.82 -12.66 11.07
C GLY A 43 5.35 -12.73 10.64
N SER A 44 4.42 -12.48 11.58
CA SER A 44 2.97 -12.47 11.34
C SER A 44 2.39 -11.08 11.01
N HIS A 45 3.26 -10.08 10.84
CA HIS A 45 2.89 -8.69 10.57
C HIS A 45 3.22 -8.34 9.11
N GLU A 46 2.32 -7.62 8.46
CA GLU A 46 2.51 -7.04 7.13
C GLU A 46 2.22 -5.55 7.20
N SER A 47 3.18 -4.72 6.79
CA SER A 47 3.05 -3.26 6.79
C SER A 47 3.17 -2.71 5.38
N THR A 48 2.38 -1.69 5.05
CA THR A 48 2.48 -0.95 3.79
C THR A 48 2.34 0.54 4.07
N VAL A 49 3.00 1.35 3.26
CA VAL A 49 2.85 2.80 3.26
C VAL A 49 2.22 3.24 1.95
N ILE A 50 1.23 4.12 2.02
CA ILE A 50 0.62 4.78 0.87
C ILE A 50 0.78 6.29 1.04
N VAL A 51 1.47 6.94 0.11
CA VAL A 51 1.48 8.40 0.02
C VAL A 51 0.29 8.82 -0.83
N VAL A 52 -0.45 9.82 -0.34
CA VAL A 52 -1.66 10.34 -0.95
C VAL A 52 -1.45 11.83 -1.23
N SER A 53 -1.57 12.21 -2.48
CA SER A 53 -1.81 13.60 -2.87
C SER A 53 -3.31 13.82 -2.97
N ALA A 54 -3.85 14.75 -2.19
CA ALA A 54 -5.27 15.04 -2.15
C ALA A 54 -5.56 16.51 -2.45
N PHE A 55 -6.64 16.80 -3.17
CA PHE A 55 -7.11 18.17 -3.40
C PHE A 55 -7.42 18.87 -2.08
N ASP A 56 -7.09 20.15 -2.03
CA ASP A 56 -7.47 21.07 -0.96
C ASP A 56 -8.41 22.15 -1.53
N GLY A 57 -9.48 22.45 -0.79
CA GLY A 57 -10.75 23.02 -1.26
C GLY A 57 -10.62 24.10 -2.34
N GLY A 58 -10.80 23.70 -3.61
CA GLY A 58 -10.68 24.56 -4.80
C GLY A 58 -9.76 24.00 -5.89
N GLY A 59 -8.96 22.97 -5.60
CA GLY A 59 -8.19 22.24 -6.61
C GLY A 59 -6.90 22.92 -7.09
N GLU A 60 -6.53 24.08 -6.54
CA GLU A 60 -5.24 24.73 -6.82
C GLU A 60 -4.09 24.20 -5.95
N ARG A 61 -4.44 23.66 -4.79
CA ARG A 61 -3.49 23.13 -3.79
C ARG A 61 -3.71 21.65 -3.56
N ARG A 62 -2.63 20.95 -3.21
CA ARG A 62 -2.67 19.55 -2.79
C ARG A 62 -2.10 19.42 -1.39
N ARG A 63 -2.75 18.59 -0.58
CA ARG A 63 -2.24 18.07 0.68
C ARG A 63 -1.49 16.77 0.40
N VAL A 64 -0.35 16.58 1.05
CA VAL A 64 0.36 15.30 1.04
C VAL A 64 0.15 14.61 2.37
N LEU A 65 -0.41 13.41 2.31
CA LEU A 65 -0.60 12.55 3.47
C LEU A 65 0.15 11.24 3.27
N THR A 66 0.57 10.64 4.37
CA THR A 66 1.09 9.27 4.38
C THR A 66 0.17 8.43 5.25
N ALA A 67 -0.38 7.38 4.67
CA ALA A 67 -1.15 6.36 5.36
C ALA A 67 -0.25 5.14 5.58
N HIS A 68 0.10 4.85 6.83
CA HIS A 68 0.80 3.64 7.20
C HIS A 68 -0.22 2.62 7.69
N PHE A 69 -0.29 1.49 7.02
CA PHE A 69 -1.14 0.37 7.38
C PHE A 69 -0.28 -0.77 7.90
N THR A 70 -0.68 -1.36 9.02
CA THR A 70 -0.12 -2.62 9.54
C THR A 70 -1.26 -3.61 9.71
N SER A 71 -1.15 -4.75 9.06
CA SER A 71 -2.03 -5.88 9.28
C SER A 71 -1.34 -6.96 10.09
N ARG A 72 -2.07 -7.56 11.04
CA ARG A 72 -1.61 -8.71 11.81
C ARG A 72 -2.49 -9.91 11.51
N ARG A 73 -1.88 -11.00 11.05
CA ARG A 73 -2.58 -12.28 10.90
C ARG A 73 -2.67 -12.96 12.27
N GLU A 74 -3.89 -13.13 12.76
CA GLU A 74 -4.14 -13.96 13.93
C GLU A 74 -4.39 -15.41 13.52
N THR A 75 -3.84 -16.36 14.26
CA THR A 75 -4.05 -17.79 14.02
C THR A 75 -5.52 -18.13 14.31
N GLY A 76 -6.31 -18.40 13.27
CA GLY A 76 -7.73 -18.74 13.37
C GLY A 76 -8.70 -17.56 13.43
N GLY A 77 -8.21 -16.32 13.26
CA GLY A 77 -8.99 -15.08 13.39
C GLY A 77 -8.99 -14.19 12.14
N GLN A 78 -9.79 -13.12 12.20
CA GLN A 78 -9.76 -12.04 11.19
C GLN A 78 -8.46 -11.24 11.36
N ALA A 79 -7.83 -10.81 10.27
CA ALA A 79 -6.68 -9.93 10.40
C ALA A 79 -7.11 -8.55 10.90
N GLN A 80 -6.37 -8.01 11.85
CA GLN A 80 -6.61 -6.67 12.39
C GLN A 80 -5.81 -5.66 11.58
N LEU A 81 -6.48 -4.56 11.21
CA LEU A 81 -5.86 -3.45 10.50
C LEU A 81 -5.63 -2.29 11.48
N PHE A 82 -4.37 -1.91 11.63
CA PHE A 82 -3.96 -0.70 12.34
C PHE A 82 -3.47 0.30 11.30
N ASP A 83 -3.89 1.55 11.41
CA ASP A 83 -3.42 2.54 10.47
C ASP A 83 -3.28 3.94 11.06
N VAL A 84 -2.27 4.65 10.56
CA VAL A 84 -1.91 6.01 10.97
C VAL A 84 -1.87 6.88 9.73
N LEU A 85 -2.65 7.95 9.73
CA LEU A 85 -2.63 8.97 8.69
C LEU A 85 -1.87 10.19 9.20
N THR A 86 -0.78 10.54 8.52
CA THR A 86 0.07 11.70 8.86
C THR A 86 0.03 12.70 7.72
N GLU A 87 -0.31 13.96 8.01
CA GLU A 87 -0.22 15.04 7.04
C GLU A 87 1.18 15.66 7.04
N HIS A 88 1.79 15.80 5.87
CA HIS A 88 3.12 16.40 5.70
C HIS A 88 3.07 17.87 5.28
N GLY A 89 1.91 18.34 4.80
CA GLY A 89 1.63 19.72 4.49
C GLY A 89 0.90 19.91 3.17
N THR A 90 0.75 21.18 2.79
CA THR A 90 -0.02 21.61 1.61
C THR A 90 0.84 22.45 0.68
N ALA A 91 0.82 22.15 -0.61
CA ALA A 91 1.55 22.89 -1.64
C ALA A 91 0.69 23.19 -2.88
N PRO A 92 1.02 24.23 -3.67
CA PRO A 92 0.45 24.40 -5.01
C PRO A 92 0.70 23.18 -5.90
N ALA A 93 -0.19 22.93 -6.86
CA ALA A 93 -0.09 21.81 -7.82
C ALA A 93 1.32 21.65 -8.42
N ALA A 94 1.88 22.75 -8.93
CA ALA A 94 3.17 22.76 -9.60
C ALA A 94 4.35 22.36 -8.69
N LEU A 95 4.18 22.42 -7.36
CA LEU A 95 5.22 22.13 -6.38
C LEU A 95 4.99 20.80 -5.65
N ILE A 96 3.86 20.13 -5.87
CA ILE A 96 3.52 18.90 -5.15
C ILE A 96 4.54 17.79 -5.43
N GLY A 97 5.03 17.70 -6.66
CA GLY A 97 6.06 16.73 -7.04
C GLY A 97 7.30 16.82 -6.15
N ARG A 98 7.77 18.03 -5.83
CA ARG A 98 8.94 18.21 -4.94
C ARG A 98 8.66 17.76 -3.50
N VAL A 99 7.44 17.98 -3.00
CA VAL A 99 7.05 17.54 -1.65
C VAL A 99 6.98 16.01 -1.61
N VAL A 100 6.35 15.41 -2.62
CA VAL A 100 6.25 13.96 -2.80
C VAL A 100 7.64 13.35 -2.89
N ASP A 101 8.53 13.86 -3.75
CA ASP A 101 9.91 13.38 -3.89
C ASP A 101 10.66 13.40 -2.55
N GLY A 102 10.49 14.47 -1.76
CA GLY A 102 11.07 14.58 -0.43
C GLY A 102 10.53 13.54 0.55
N VAL A 103 9.22 13.24 0.50
CA VAL A 103 8.58 12.19 1.30
C VAL A 103 9.04 10.80 0.85
N LEU A 104 9.00 10.53 -0.46
CA LEU A 104 9.42 9.26 -1.05
C LEU A 104 10.89 8.94 -0.77
N ARG A 105 11.78 9.93 -0.82
CA ARG A 105 13.19 9.74 -0.47
C ARG A 105 13.36 9.33 0.99
N ARG A 106 12.74 10.05 1.93
CA ARG A 106 12.81 9.73 3.37
C ARG A 106 12.22 8.35 3.66
N LEU A 107 11.06 8.04 3.08
CA LEU A 107 10.42 6.74 3.25
C LEU A 107 11.22 5.61 2.58
N GLY A 108 11.82 5.84 1.42
CA GLY A 108 12.64 4.84 0.71
C GLY A 108 13.93 4.51 1.44
N ASP A 109 14.56 5.48 2.09
CA ASP A 109 15.71 5.24 2.97
C ASP A 109 15.32 4.36 4.17
N ASP A 110 14.10 4.54 4.70
CA ASP A 110 13.56 3.77 5.84
C ASP A 110 12.97 2.40 5.42
N LEU A 111 12.45 2.29 4.20
CA LEU A 111 11.78 1.12 3.64
C LEU A 111 12.69 0.48 2.59
N ALA A 112 13.60 -0.40 3.03
CA ALA A 112 14.44 -1.19 2.13
C ALA A 112 13.55 -2.09 1.23
N GLY A 113 13.29 -1.66 -0.02
CA GLY A 113 12.34 -2.34 -0.88
C GLY A 113 12.27 -1.79 -2.31
N ALA A 114 11.35 -2.37 -3.09
CA ALA A 114 11.05 -1.91 -4.44
C ALA A 114 10.39 -0.52 -4.44
N PRO A 115 10.56 0.28 -5.52
CA PRO A 115 9.96 1.60 -5.62
C PRO A 115 8.42 1.51 -5.56
N PRO A 116 7.74 2.58 -5.10
CA PRO A 116 6.29 2.58 -5.03
C PRO A 116 5.65 2.56 -6.43
N ARG A 117 4.48 1.94 -6.52
CA ARG A 117 3.59 2.07 -7.69
C ARG A 117 2.87 3.41 -7.62
N ALA A 118 3.11 4.27 -8.61
CA ALA A 118 2.33 5.49 -8.79
C ALA A 118 0.99 5.20 -9.51
N ALA A 119 -0.09 5.84 -9.07
CA ALA A 119 -1.40 5.76 -9.70
C ALA A 119 -2.12 7.12 -9.68
N SER A 120 -2.56 7.59 -10.84
CA SER A 120 -3.37 8.81 -10.95
C SER A 120 -4.85 8.48 -10.80
N ILE A 121 -5.49 9.07 -9.80
CA ILE A 121 -6.93 8.91 -9.52
C ILE A 121 -7.69 10.12 -10.04
N ALA A 122 -7.17 11.34 -9.87
CA ALA A 122 -7.77 12.59 -10.32
C ALA A 122 -9.25 12.75 -9.92
N GLY A 123 -9.61 12.27 -8.73
CA GLY A 123 -10.97 12.28 -8.21
C GLY A 123 -11.94 11.30 -8.89
N ASP A 124 -11.45 10.42 -9.77
CA ASP A 124 -12.29 9.55 -10.60
C ASP A 124 -12.53 8.18 -9.94
N ALA A 125 -13.80 7.90 -9.61
CA ALA A 125 -14.23 6.65 -9.00
C ALA A 125 -14.02 5.42 -9.91
N GLY A 126 -14.04 5.60 -11.23
CA GLY A 126 -13.72 4.55 -12.20
C GLY A 126 -12.24 4.18 -12.17
N ARG A 127 -11.34 5.16 -12.12
CA ARG A 127 -9.89 4.95 -11.96
C ARG A 127 -9.56 4.30 -10.62
N TRP A 128 -10.25 4.70 -9.56
CA TRP A 128 -10.13 4.05 -8.26
C TRP A 128 -10.54 2.57 -8.30
N SER A 129 -11.67 2.27 -8.94
CA SER A 129 -12.17 0.90 -9.08
C SER A 129 -11.22 0.05 -9.93
N ALA A 130 -10.71 0.58 -11.04
CA ALA A 130 -9.72 -0.08 -11.88
C ALA A 130 -8.42 -0.39 -11.12
N LEU A 131 -7.94 0.55 -10.29
CA LEU A 131 -6.77 0.32 -9.44
C LEU A 131 -7.02 -0.84 -8.44
N ARG A 132 -8.20 -0.88 -7.82
CA ARG A 132 -8.58 -1.98 -6.91
C ARG A 132 -8.59 -3.33 -7.63
N GLU A 133 -9.11 -3.39 -8.85
CA GLU A 133 -9.12 -4.61 -9.66
C GLU A 133 -7.71 -5.06 -10.04
N GLN A 134 -6.85 -4.13 -10.46
CA GLN A 134 -5.45 -4.42 -10.74
C GLN A 134 -4.73 -5.01 -9.52
N LEU A 135 -4.93 -4.43 -8.34
CA LEU A 135 -4.31 -4.92 -7.10
C LEU A 135 -4.92 -6.23 -6.58
N ALA A 136 -6.14 -6.57 -6.98
CA ALA A 136 -6.73 -7.88 -6.71
C ALA A 136 -6.15 -8.97 -7.61
N GLY A 137 -5.77 -8.60 -8.84
CA GLY A 137 -5.22 -9.51 -9.84
C GLY A 137 -3.69 -9.66 -9.79
N ASP A 138 -2.97 -8.73 -9.16
CA ASP A 138 -1.52 -8.79 -9.00
C ASP A 138 -1.17 -9.72 -7.82
N PRO A 139 -0.58 -10.92 -8.04
CA PRO A 139 -0.07 -11.71 -6.94
C PRO A 139 1.04 -10.92 -6.27
N LEU A 140 0.91 -10.67 -4.97
CA LEU A 140 1.99 -10.08 -4.16
C LEU A 140 3.29 -10.84 -4.49
N PRO A 141 4.37 -10.16 -4.88
CA PRO A 141 5.62 -10.85 -5.15
C PRO A 141 5.97 -11.66 -3.91
N ALA A 142 6.10 -12.98 -4.08
CA ALA A 142 6.67 -13.81 -3.05
C ALA A 142 8.05 -13.24 -2.77
N VAL A 143 8.24 -12.62 -1.61
CA VAL A 143 9.57 -12.20 -1.17
C VAL A 143 10.36 -13.49 -1.00
N GLY A 144 11.09 -13.85 -2.05
CA GLY A 144 12.20 -14.77 -1.97
C GLY A 144 13.21 -14.10 -1.07
N GLY A 145 13.21 -14.47 0.21
CA GLY A 145 14.43 -14.33 1.01
C GLY A 145 15.57 -15.01 0.25
N PRO A 146 16.83 -14.56 0.42
CA PRO A 146 17.95 -15.32 -0.10
C PRO A 146 17.90 -16.72 0.52
N SER A 147 17.44 -17.70 -0.25
CA SER A 147 17.75 -19.09 0.00
C SER A 147 19.26 -19.22 -0.14
N ILE A 148 19.97 -19.00 0.96
CA ILE A 148 21.31 -19.55 1.13
C ILE A 148 21.10 -21.05 1.00
N ARG A 149 21.31 -21.60 -0.21
CA ARG A 149 21.70 -23.00 -0.32
C ARG A 149 23.03 -23.07 0.40
N LEU A 150 23.03 -23.59 1.63
CA LEU A 150 24.21 -24.30 2.11
C LEU A 150 24.40 -25.45 1.13
N GLN A 151 25.24 -25.24 0.12
CA GLN A 151 25.83 -26.32 -0.64
C GLN A 151 26.71 -27.11 0.32
N ASP A 152 26.47 -28.40 0.25
CA ASP A 152 27.11 -29.59 0.83
C ASP A 152 28.40 -29.44 1.65
N PRO A 153 28.58 -30.28 2.69
CA PRO A 153 29.84 -30.35 3.42
C PRO A 153 30.97 -30.78 2.49
N ILE A 154 32.04 -29.99 2.50
CA ILE A 154 33.34 -30.41 1.99
C ILE A 154 33.80 -31.57 2.88
N THR A 155 33.54 -32.80 2.45
CA THR A 155 34.25 -33.97 2.97
C THR A 155 35.64 -33.95 2.35
N ALA A 156 36.60 -33.53 3.16
CA ALA A 156 37.99 -33.88 2.97
C ALA A 156 38.22 -35.24 3.65
N ASP A 157 38.44 -36.30 2.86
CA ASP A 157 39.58 -37.23 2.95
C ASP A 157 39.55 -38.19 1.75
#